data_AF-A0A2R7Z273-F1
#
_entry.id   AF-A0A2R7Z273-F1
#
_cell.length_a   1.000
_cell.length_b   1.000
_cell.length_c   1.000
_cell.angle_alpha   90.00
_cell.angle_beta   90.00
_cell.angle_gamma   90.00
#
_symmetry.space_group_name_H-M   'P 1'
#
loop_
_entity.id
_entity.type
_entity.pdbx_description
1 polymer ?
#
loop_
_entity_poly.entity_id
_entity_poly.type
_entity_poly.pdbx_seq_one_letter_code
_entity_poly.pdbx_strand_id
1 'polypeptide(L)'
;MTTLTTVPEPAPRPTTPPARVSSKASSKAEQTRATIVSSALDLFRTKGFEGTTMRGIADAAGVSLGSAYYYFAGKEHLIQAFYGQMQGEHLTAARSVLDRETDFSARLRGVLEAWVETAEPYHEFAGTFFKNAAEPTSPLSPFSPESTDARDASIAIYAEVVTGSDIKVASALRPRLPELLWLLQMGIVLFWVHDRSDDQARTRALIGGVVPLVDKLARLSRVPVVRGVTADLVALLDSLRS
;
A
#
# COMPACT_ATOMS: atom_id res chain seq x y z
N MET A 1 14.47 -22.95 78.77
CA MET A 1 13.22 -22.21 78.49
C MET A 1 13.54 -21.10 77.51
N THR A 2 13.09 -21.23 76.27
CA THR A 2 12.53 -20.21 75.36
C THR A 2 12.23 -20.93 74.05
N THR A 3 10.94 -21.16 73.81
CA THR A 3 10.36 -21.82 72.64
C THR A 3 10.44 -20.93 71.41
N LEU A 4 11.07 -21.43 70.34
CA LEU A 4 11.01 -20.85 68.99
C LEU A 4 9.68 -21.24 68.34
N THR A 5 8.73 -20.31 68.32
CA THR A 5 7.49 -20.42 67.55
C THR A 5 7.81 -20.26 66.07
N THR A 6 7.72 -21.35 65.31
CA THR A 6 7.82 -21.35 63.84
C THR A 6 6.44 -21.06 63.25
N VAL A 7 6.32 -19.97 62.49
CA VAL A 7 5.09 -19.60 61.76
C VAL A 7 5.01 -20.44 60.47
N PRO A 8 3.87 -21.06 60.13
CA PRO A 8 3.74 -21.84 58.90
C PRO A 8 3.55 -20.94 57.67
N GLU A 9 4.22 -21.31 56.58
CA GLU A 9 4.21 -20.69 55.26
C GLU A 9 2.83 -20.85 54.56
N PRO A 10 2.29 -19.81 53.90
CA PRO A 10 0.98 -19.90 53.25
C PRO A 10 1.04 -20.68 51.93
N ALA A 11 0.05 -21.53 51.70
CA ALA A 11 -0.07 -22.37 50.50
C ALA A 11 -0.15 -21.55 49.19
N PRO A 12 0.38 -22.06 48.06
CA PRO A 12 0.37 -21.35 46.79
C PRO A 12 -1.05 -21.21 46.23
N ARG A 13 -1.39 -20.00 45.76
CA ARG A 13 -2.66 -19.72 45.07
C ARG A 13 -2.66 -20.38 43.68
N PRO A 14 -3.80 -20.92 43.21
CA PRO A 14 -3.91 -21.44 41.86
C PRO A 14 -3.74 -20.31 40.83
N THR A 15 -2.71 -20.42 40.00
CA THR A 15 -2.51 -19.56 38.84
C THR A 15 -3.49 -19.98 37.75
N THR A 16 -4.45 -19.12 37.43
CA THR A 16 -5.30 -19.28 36.24
C THR A 16 -4.42 -19.16 35.00
N PRO A 17 -4.39 -20.16 34.08
CA PRO A 17 -3.67 -20.03 32.82
C PRO A 17 -4.25 -18.89 31.97
N PRO A 18 -3.43 -18.12 31.23
CA PRO A 18 -3.94 -17.10 30.32
C PRO A 18 -4.80 -17.75 29.23
N ALA A 19 -5.98 -17.16 29.01
CA ALA A 19 -6.93 -17.57 28.00
C ALA A 19 -6.26 -17.60 26.62
N ARG A 20 -6.16 -18.79 26.04
CA ARG A 20 -5.77 -19.01 24.65
C ARG A 20 -6.93 -18.58 23.77
N VAL A 21 -7.06 -17.28 23.49
CA VAL A 21 -8.04 -16.76 22.52
C VAL A 21 -7.58 -17.18 21.11
N SER A 22 -8.01 -18.39 20.76
CA SER A 22 -8.26 -18.98 19.44
C SER A 22 -7.68 -18.27 18.19
N SER A 23 -6.52 -18.74 17.74
CA SER A 23 -5.99 -18.54 16.37
C SER A 23 -6.93 -18.99 15.24
N LYS A 24 -7.96 -19.79 15.54
CA LYS A 24 -9.01 -20.21 14.59
C LYS A 24 -10.15 -19.20 14.44
N ALA A 25 -10.38 -18.34 15.45
CA ALA A 25 -11.44 -17.33 15.37
C ALA A 25 -10.96 -16.10 14.61
N SER A 26 -9.69 -15.72 14.77
CA SER A 26 -9.05 -14.68 13.96
C SER A 26 -9.04 -15.06 12.49
N SER A 27 -8.68 -16.31 12.14
CA SER A 27 -8.65 -16.75 10.74
C SER A 27 -10.03 -16.76 10.06
N LYS A 28 -11.10 -17.09 10.81
CA LYS A 28 -12.48 -17.05 10.29
C LYS A 28 -12.97 -15.60 10.08
N ALA A 29 -12.61 -14.70 10.99
CA ALA A 29 -12.94 -13.28 10.86
C ALA A 29 -12.19 -12.64 9.67
N GLU A 30 -10.92 -12.97 9.50
CA GLU A 30 -10.10 -12.54 8.35
C GLU A 30 -10.64 -13.08 7.02
N GLN A 31 -11.03 -14.36 6.97
CA GLN A 31 -11.70 -14.94 5.78
C GLN A 31 -13.00 -14.21 5.46
N THR A 32 -13.85 -13.98 6.47
CA THR A 32 -15.10 -13.23 6.26
C THR A 32 -14.83 -11.83 5.74
N ARG A 33 -13.84 -11.13 6.31
CA ARG A 33 -13.42 -9.81 5.87
C ARG A 33 -12.98 -9.81 4.40
N ALA A 34 -12.15 -10.78 4.00
CA ALA A 34 -11.69 -10.94 2.62
C ALA A 34 -12.84 -11.27 1.65
N THR A 35 -13.79 -12.11 2.05
CA THR A 35 -15.00 -12.41 1.26
C THR A 35 -15.84 -11.17 1.01
N ILE A 36 -16.00 -10.29 2.02
CA ILE A 36 -16.75 -9.04 1.85
C ILE A 36 -16.02 -8.10 0.87
N VAL A 37 -14.69 -7.96 0.99
CA VAL A 37 -13.90 -7.10 0.08
C VAL A 37 -13.97 -7.60 -1.36
N SER A 38 -13.72 -8.89 -1.60
CA SER A 38 -13.80 -9.49 -2.94
C SER A 38 -15.20 -9.33 -3.56
N SER A 39 -16.26 -9.61 -2.79
CA SER A 39 -17.65 -9.41 -3.26
C SER A 39 -17.95 -7.94 -3.59
N ALA A 40 -17.40 -7.00 -2.82
CA ALA A 40 -17.55 -5.58 -3.10
C ALA A 40 -16.85 -5.17 -4.40
N LEU A 41 -15.63 -5.65 -4.65
CA LEU A 41 -14.90 -5.37 -5.89
C LEU A 41 -15.63 -5.89 -7.13
N ASP A 42 -16.21 -7.09 -7.06
CA ASP A 42 -17.03 -7.64 -8.15
C ASP A 42 -18.27 -6.79 -8.43
N LEU A 43 -18.94 -6.32 -7.37
CA LEU A 43 -20.07 -5.40 -7.51
C LEU A 43 -19.65 -4.04 -8.04
N PHE A 44 -18.50 -3.50 -7.60
CA PHE A 44 -18.00 -2.23 -8.11
C PHE A 44 -17.65 -2.31 -9.60
N ARG A 45 -17.05 -3.42 -10.05
CA ARG A 45 -16.77 -3.66 -11.47
C ARG A 45 -18.05 -3.72 -12.31
N THR A 46 -19.09 -4.39 -11.81
CA THR A 46 -20.31 -4.65 -12.59
C THR A 46 -21.36 -3.55 -12.50
N LYS A 47 -21.46 -2.86 -11.36
CA LYS A 47 -22.50 -1.84 -11.07
C LYS A 47 -21.94 -0.44 -10.85
N GLY A 48 -20.63 -0.27 -10.82
CA GLY A 48 -19.97 0.95 -10.40
C GLY A 48 -19.99 1.16 -8.88
N PHE A 49 -19.13 2.06 -8.41
CA PHE A 49 -19.03 2.39 -6.97
C PHE A 49 -20.31 3.04 -6.43
N GLU A 50 -20.92 3.98 -7.17
CA GLU A 50 -22.16 4.65 -6.74
C GLU A 50 -23.39 3.74 -6.79
N GLY A 51 -23.46 2.84 -7.77
CA GLY A 51 -24.56 1.88 -7.89
C GLY A 51 -24.54 0.74 -6.87
N THR A 52 -23.49 0.65 -6.06
CA THR A 52 -23.30 -0.44 -5.10
C THR A 52 -23.65 -0.01 -3.68
N THR A 53 -24.39 -0.86 -2.96
CA THR A 53 -24.82 -0.60 -1.57
C THR A 53 -24.24 -1.63 -0.60
N MET A 54 -24.07 -1.25 0.67
CA MET A 54 -23.64 -2.19 1.73
C MET A 54 -24.56 -3.40 1.86
N ARG A 55 -25.87 -3.25 1.60
CA ARG A 55 -26.82 -4.37 1.56
C ARG A 55 -26.52 -5.33 0.42
N GLY A 56 -26.35 -4.80 -0.80
CA GLY A 56 -26.00 -5.62 -1.95
C GLY A 56 -24.67 -6.36 -1.77
N ILE A 57 -23.69 -5.73 -1.12
CA ILE A 57 -22.40 -6.36 -0.78
C ILE A 57 -22.60 -7.49 0.23
N ALA A 58 -23.38 -7.26 1.29
CA ALA A 58 -23.67 -8.29 2.30
C ALA A 58 -24.37 -9.51 1.68
N ASP A 59 -25.35 -9.28 0.82
CA ASP A 59 -26.08 -10.33 0.11
C ASP A 59 -25.14 -11.13 -0.81
N ALA A 60 -24.28 -10.46 -1.57
CA ALA A 60 -23.29 -11.11 -2.44
C ALA A 60 -22.23 -11.90 -1.67
N ALA A 61 -21.80 -11.39 -0.51
CA ALA A 61 -20.82 -12.04 0.36
C ALA A 61 -21.43 -13.17 1.22
N GLY A 62 -22.75 -13.37 1.19
CA GLY A 62 -23.44 -14.38 2.01
C GLY A 62 -23.39 -14.10 3.51
N VAL A 63 -23.32 -12.82 3.91
CA VAL A 63 -23.29 -12.39 5.32
C VAL A 63 -24.49 -11.50 5.64
N SER A 64 -24.83 -11.36 6.92
CA SER A 64 -25.87 -10.41 7.32
C SER A 64 -25.38 -8.96 7.14
N LEU A 65 -26.31 -8.03 6.88
CA LEU A 65 -25.98 -6.60 6.80
C LEU A 65 -25.30 -6.08 8.08
N GLY A 66 -25.76 -6.53 9.25
CA GLY A 66 -25.13 -6.19 10.53
C GLY A 66 -23.69 -6.73 10.64
N SER A 67 -23.42 -7.92 10.12
CA SER A 67 -22.07 -8.47 10.02
C SER A 67 -21.20 -7.67 9.04
N ALA A 68 -21.74 -7.22 7.92
CA ALA A 68 -20.98 -6.39 6.98
C ALA A 68 -20.58 -5.05 7.63
N TYR A 69 -21.51 -4.38 8.32
CA TYR A 69 -21.23 -3.14 9.06
C TYR A 69 -20.29 -3.33 10.25
N TYR A 70 -20.27 -4.52 10.86
CA TYR A 70 -19.30 -4.86 11.90
C TYR A 70 -17.85 -4.81 11.38
N TYR A 71 -17.61 -5.23 10.13
CA TYR A 71 -16.27 -5.18 9.52
C TYR A 71 -15.97 -3.84 8.83
N PHE A 72 -16.97 -3.21 8.22
CA PHE A 72 -16.80 -2.03 7.38
C PHE A 72 -17.92 -1.02 7.60
N ALA A 73 -17.57 0.18 8.08
CA ALA A 73 -18.55 1.24 8.33
C ALA A 73 -19.22 1.78 7.06
N GLY A 74 -18.64 1.54 5.87
CA GLY A 74 -19.17 1.97 4.59
C GLY A 74 -18.39 1.42 3.40
N LYS A 75 -18.85 1.74 2.18
CA LYS A 75 -18.22 1.31 0.91
C LYS A 75 -16.82 1.89 0.72
N GLU A 76 -16.55 3.03 1.34
CA GLU A 76 -15.26 3.71 1.34
C GLU A 76 -14.20 2.90 2.09
N HIS A 77 -14.57 2.28 3.21
CA HIS A 77 -13.66 1.44 3.99
C HIS A 77 -13.29 0.14 3.25
N LEU A 78 -14.16 -0.31 2.34
CA LEU A 78 -13.86 -1.46 1.47
C LEU A 78 -12.80 -1.11 0.42
N ILE A 79 -12.83 0.12 -0.13
CA ILE A 79 -11.77 0.60 -1.02
C ILE A 79 -10.44 0.71 -0.26
N GLN A 80 -10.46 1.22 0.97
CA GLN A 80 -9.23 1.29 1.77
C GLN A 80 -8.64 -0.10 2.06
N ALA A 81 -9.50 -1.07 2.35
CA ALA A 81 -9.07 -2.46 2.49
C ALA A 81 -8.52 -3.04 1.19
N PHE A 82 -9.12 -2.70 0.04
CA PHE A 82 -8.61 -3.08 -1.27
C PHE A 82 -7.23 -2.46 -1.55
N TYR A 83 -7.02 -1.17 -1.26
CA TYR A 83 -5.70 -0.55 -1.40
C TYR A 83 -4.64 -1.27 -0.55
N GLY A 84 -4.96 -1.60 0.70
CA GLY A 84 -4.07 -2.38 1.56
C GLY A 84 -3.75 -3.77 0.99
N GLN A 85 -4.76 -4.47 0.46
CA GLN A 85 -4.56 -5.76 -0.21
C GLN A 85 -3.64 -5.62 -1.44
N MET A 86 -3.91 -4.63 -2.30
CA MET A 86 -3.10 -4.32 -3.48
C MET A 86 -1.63 -4.06 -3.13
N GLN A 87 -1.34 -3.32 -2.04
CA GLN A 87 0.05 -3.11 -1.63
C GLN A 87 0.73 -4.40 -1.16
N GLY A 88 -0.01 -5.28 -0.45
CA GLY A 88 0.50 -6.58 -0.02
C GLY A 88 0.82 -7.51 -1.19
N GLU A 89 -0.07 -7.56 -2.19
CA GLU A 89 0.12 -8.32 -3.42
C GLU A 89 1.29 -7.77 -4.23
N HIS A 90 1.37 -6.43 -4.39
CA HIS A 90 2.47 -5.77 -5.08
C HIS A 90 3.82 -6.06 -4.42
N LEU A 91 3.92 -5.95 -3.10
CA LEU A 91 5.14 -6.29 -2.37
C LEU A 91 5.55 -7.75 -2.56
N THR A 92 4.56 -8.65 -2.58
CA THR A 92 4.77 -10.09 -2.80
C THR A 92 5.32 -10.34 -4.21
N ALA A 93 4.71 -9.75 -5.24
CA ALA A 93 5.16 -9.86 -6.63
C ALA A 93 6.56 -9.25 -6.82
N ALA A 94 6.84 -8.11 -6.17
CA ALA A 94 8.12 -7.43 -6.22
C ALA A 94 9.26 -8.15 -5.48
N ARG A 95 8.95 -9.13 -4.63
CA ARG A 95 9.92 -9.73 -3.70
C ARG A 95 11.13 -10.33 -4.38
N SER A 96 10.90 -11.13 -5.43
CA SER A 96 11.99 -11.77 -6.17
C SER A 96 12.98 -10.76 -6.77
N VAL A 97 12.48 -9.64 -7.30
CA VAL A 97 13.32 -8.55 -7.84
C VAL A 97 14.08 -7.86 -6.71
N LEU A 98 13.41 -7.54 -5.61
CA LEU A 98 13.99 -6.86 -4.45
C LEU A 98 15.04 -7.71 -3.72
N ASP A 99 14.99 -9.03 -3.83
CA ASP A 99 16.00 -9.91 -3.24
C ASP A 99 17.20 -10.14 -4.19
N ARG A 100 16.98 -10.14 -5.51
CA ARG A 100 17.99 -10.51 -6.51
C ARG A 100 18.81 -9.34 -7.05
N GLU A 101 18.18 -8.20 -7.28
CA GLU A 101 18.81 -7.07 -8.00
C GLU A 101 19.46 -6.09 -7.02
N THR A 102 20.64 -5.55 -7.36
CA THR A 102 21.28 -4.46 -6.59
C THR A 102 21.40 -3.16 -7.40
N ASP A 103 21.24 -3.21 -8.71
CA ASP A 103 21.16 -2.01 -9.54
C ASP A 103 19.85 -1.27 -9.30
N PHE A 104 19.91 0.05 -9.06
CA PHE A 104 18.73 0.85 -8.80
C PHE A 104 17.71 0.84 -9.93
N SER A 105 18.17 0.93 -11.19
CA SER A 105 17.27 0.95 -12.34
C SER A 105 16.56 -0.39 -12.49
N ALA A 106 17.27 -1.50 -12.32
CA ALA A 106 16.70 -2.85 -12.37
C ALA A 106 15.66 -3.06 -11.26
N ARG A 107 15.98 -2.65 -10.02
CA ARG A 107 15.04 -2.74 -8.88
C ARG A 107 13.79 -1.90 -9.10
N LEU A 108 13.95 -0.62 -9.47
CA LEU A 108 12.82 0.29 -9.68
C LEU A 108 11.93 -0.18 -10.84
N ARG A 109 12.53 -0.61 -11.96
CA ARG A 109 11.80 -1.16 -13.09
C ARG A 109 10.99 -2.38 -12.68
N GLY A 110 11.62 -3.38 -12.07
CA GLY A 110 10.93 -4.61 -11.73
C GLY A 110 9.84 -4.41 -10.67
N VAL A 111 10.02 -3.47 -9.73
CA VAL A 111 8.94 -3.07 -8.80
C VAL A 111 7.77 -2.42 -9.53
N LEU A 112 8.02 -1.53 -10.49
CA LEU A 112 6.95 -0.90 -11.28
C LEU A 112 6.26 -1.88 -12.21
N GLU A 113 6.99 -2.82 -12.81
CA GLU A 113 6.43 -3.89 -13.66
C GLU A 113 5.58 -4.86 -12.83
N ALA A 114 6.06 -5.29 -11.66
CA ALA A 114 5.28 -6.10 -10.71
C ALA A 114 3.99 -5.39 -10.25
N TRP A 115 4.02 -4.06 -10.13
CA TRP A 115 2.79 -3.30 -9.86
C TRP A 115 1.79 -3.40 -11.01
N VAL A 116 2.24 -3.24 -12.26
CA VAL A 116 1.37 -3.35 -13.45
C VAL A 116 0.75 -4.74 -13.53
N GLU A 117 1.54 -5.80 -13.32
CA GLU A 117 1.06 -7.18 -13.30
C GLU A 117 0.00 -7.41 -12.21
N THR A 118 0.23 -6.87 -11.01
CA THR A 118 -0.73 -6.98 -9.90
C THR A 118 -2.01 -6.18 -10.18
N ALA A 119 -1.89 -5.02 -10.84
CA ALA A 119 -3.01 -4.12 -11.12
C ALA A 119 -3.83 -4.51 -12.35
N GLU A 120 -3.28 -5.30 -13.27
CA GLU A 120 -3.89 -5.69 -14.55
C GLU A 120 -5.34 -6.21 -14.43
N PRO A 121 -5.67 -7.12 -13.50
CA PRO A 121 -7.05 -7.61 -13.34
C PRO A 121 -8.06 -6.51 -12.97
N TYR A 122 -7.56 -5.37 -12.50
CA TYR A 122 -8.34 -4.23 -12.02
C TYR A 122 -8.33 -3.04 -13.00
N HIS A 123 -7.78 -3.16 -14.22
CA HIS A 123 -7.69 -2.05 -15.18
C HIS A 123 -9.03 -1.43 -15.53
N GLU A 124 -10.02 -2.26 -15.87
CA GLU A 124 -11.37 -1.80 -16.21
C GLU A 124 -12.04 -1.11 -15.01
N PHE A 125 -11.89 -1.71 -13.82
CA PHE A 125 -12.39 -1.12 -12.57
C PHE A 125 -11.72 0.23 -12.30
N ALA A 126 -10.39 0.32 -12.39
CA ALA A 126 -9.64 1.54 -12.16
C ALA A 126 -10.07 2.67 -13.11
N GLY A 127 -10.33 2.36 -14.39
CA GLY A 127 -10.88 3.31 -15.37
C GLY A 127 -12.20 3.96 -14.95
N THR A 128 -13.13 3.15 -14.45
CA THR A 128 -14.43 3.66 -13.98
C THR A 128 -14.33 4.33 -12.62
N PHE A 129 -13.50 3.78 -11.73
CA PHE A 129 -13.31 4.25 -10.37
C PHE A 129 -12.51 5.55 -10.27
N PHE A 130 -11.63 5.82 -11.25
CA PHE A 130 -10.75 6.99 -11.27
C PHE A 130 -11.49 8.30 -11.02
N LYS A 131 -12.72 8.46 -11.54
CA LYS A 131 -13.53 9.66 -11.31
C LYS A 131 -13.82 9.92 -9.82
N ASN A 132 -14.04 8.86 -9.04
CA ASN A 132 -14.33 8.97 -7.61
C ASN A 132 -13.05 9.16 -6.78
N ALA A 133 -11.93 8.57 -7.22
CA ALA A 133 -10.64 8.69 -6.53
C ALA A 133 -9.90 10.00 -6.86
N ALA A 134 -10.13 10.58 -8.04
CA ALA A 134 -9.47 11.82 -8.48
C ALA A 134 -10.12 13.10 -7.93
N GLU A 135 -11.30 12.99 -7.29
CA GLU A 135 -11.91 14.12 -6.61
C GLU A 135 -11.06 14.53 -5.38
N PRO A 136 -10.59 15.78 -5.29
CA PRO A 136 -9.62 16.18 -4.26
C PRO A 136 -10.10 15.99 -2.81
N THR A 137 -11.40 16.11 -2.59
CA THR A 137 -12.03 15.96 -1.26
C THR A 137 -12.51 14.54 -0.99
N SER A 138 -12.29 13.61 -1.92
CA SER A 138 -12.75 12.24 -1.78
C SER A 138 -11.87 11.46 -0.79
N PRO A 139 -12.48 10.74 0.18
CA PRO A 139 -11.75 9.83 1.07
C PRO A 139 -11.19 8.60 0.34
N LEU A 140 -11.47 8.46 -0.96
CA LEU A 140 -10.97 7.40 -1.82
C LEU A 140 -9.69 7.81 -2.56
N SER A 141 -9.33 9.10 -2.50
CA SER A 141 -8.12 9.60 -3.11
C SER A 141 -6.90 8.93 -2.46
N PRO A 142 -5.90 8.49 -3.25
CA PRO A 142 -4.65 7.97 -2.69
C PRO A 142 -3.89 9.03 -1.88
N PHE A 143 -4.23 10.31 -2.05
CA PHE A 143 -3.69 11.45 -1.30
C PHE A 143 -4.50 11.79 -0.05
N SER A 144 -5.63 11.13 0.21
CA SER A 144 -6.47 11.43 1.37
C SER A 144 -5.85 10.94 2.69
N PRO A 145 -6.29 11.48 3.85
CA PRO A 145 -5.90 10.96 5.16
C PRO A 145 -6.29 9.50 5.38
N GLU A 146 -7.43 9.06 4.85
CA GLU A 146 -7.93 7.69 4.95
C GLU A 146 -7.04 6.68 4.23
N SER A 147 -6.34 7.12 3.17
CA SER A 147 -5.42 6.28 2.38
C SER A 147 -4.00 6.23 2.95
N THR A 148 -3.74 6.80 4.14
CA THR A 148 -2.40 6.92 4.71
C THR A 148 -1.71 5.58 4.88
N ASP A 149 -2.37 4.57 5.45
CA ASP A 149 -1.76 3.26 5.68
C ASP A 149 -1.34 2.58 4.36
N ALA A 150 -2.18 2.67 3.33
CA ALA A 150 -1.86 2.11 2.01
C ALA A 150 -0.76 2.91 1.31
N ARG A 151 -0.76 4.24 1.43
CA ARG A 151 0.28 5.10 0.89
C ARG A 151 1.63 4.82 1.55
N ASP A 152 1.67 4.71 2.87
CA ASP A 152 2.88 4.43 3.63
C ASP A 152 3.43 3.04 3.31
N ALA A 153 2.55 2.04 3.17
CA ALA A 153 2.94 0.70 2.72
C ALA A 153 3.57 0.74 1.31
N SER A 154 3.00 1.52 0.39
CA SER A 154 3.56 1.70 -0.96
C SER A 154 4.92 2.41 -0.94
N ILE A 155 5.04 3.50 -0.17
CA ILE A 155 6.29 4.24 0.03
C ILE A 155 7.37 3.34 0.64
N ALA A 156 7.02 2.42 1.53
CA ALA A 156 7.95 1.47 2.12
C ALA A 156 8.59 0.53 1.07
N ILE A 157 7.84 0.12 0.04
CA ILE A 157 8.38 -0.67 -1.08
C ILE A 157 9.49 0.14 -1.79
N TYR A 158 9.26 1.43 -2.05
CA TYR A 158 10.27 2.30 -2.66
C TYR A 158 11.44 2.61 -1.73
N ALA A 159 11.21 2.67 -0.42
CA ALA A 159 12.29 2.79 0.56
C ALA A 159 13.22 1.57 0.50
N GLU A 160 12.68 0.38 0.29
CA GLU A 160 13.46 -0.85 0.08
C GLU A 160 14.19 -0.87 -1.27
N VAL A 161 13.57 -0.34 -2.33
CA VAL A 161 14.26 -0.11 -3.62
C VAL A 161 15.51 0.71 -3.40
N VAL A 162 15.39 1.88 -2.75
CA VAL A 162 16.50 2.81 -2.51
C VAL A 162 17.56 2.21 -1.59
N THR A 163 17.14 1.59 -0.48
CA THR A 163 18.06 1.08 0.55
C THR A 163 18.86 -0.13 0.06
N GLY A 164 18.23 -1.03 -0.70
CA GLY A 164 18.87 -2.23 -1.25
C GLY A 164 19.60 -2.02 -2.59
N SER A 165 19.70 -0.78 -3.08
CA SER A 165 20.32 -0.48 -4.37
C SER A 165 21.71 0.15 -4.27
N ASP A 166 22.42 0.16 -5.40
CA ASP A 166 23.70 0.84 -5.61
C ASP A 166 23.57 2.39 -5.68
N ILE A 167 22.34 2.94 -5.59
CA ILE A 167 22.11 4.36 -5.84
C ILE A 167 22.83 5.24 -4.82
N LYS A 168 23.52 6.24 -5.35
CA LYS A 168 24.12 7.31 -4.55
C LYS A 168 23.48 8.63 -4.96
N VAL A 169 22.75 9.23 -4.03
CA VAL A 169 22.10 10.55 -4.18
C VAL A 169 22.61 11.53 -3.12
N ALA A 170 22.27 12.82 -3.24
CA ALA A 170 22.54 13.81 -2.19
C ALA A 170 21.90 13.40 -0.86
N SER A 171 22.58 13.64 0.26
CA SER A 171 22.07 13.29 1.60
C SER A 171 20.73 13.94 1.91
N ALA A 172 20.50 15.17 1.44
CA ALA A 172 19.22 15.88 1.58
C ALA A 172 18.08 15.23 0.78
N LEU A 173 18.38 14.62 -0.38
CA LEU A 173 17.38 14.01 -1.25
C LEU A 173 17.03 12.57 -0.82
N ARG A 174 18.01 11.82 -0.27
CA ARG A 174 17.84 10.40 0.04
C ARG A 174 16.58 10.08 0.87
N PRO A 175 16.23 10.82 1.93
CA PRO A 175 15.02 10.54 2.72
C PRO A 175 13.70 10.81 1.98
N ARG A 176 13.74 11.63 0.92
CA ARG A 176 12.55 12.03 0.13
C ARG A 176 12.37 11.23 -1.15
N LEU A 177 13.42 10.53 -1.58
CA LEU A 177 13.39 9.75 -2.79
C LEU A 177 12.26 8.70 -2.80
N PRO A 178 11.96 7.96 -1.72
CA PRO A 178 10.85 6.99 -1.74
C PRO A 178 9.49 7.61 -2.04
N GLU A 179 9.20 8.77 -1.44
CA GLU A 179 7.97 9.52 -1.70
C GLU A 179 7.92 10.07 -3.13
N LEU A 180 9.04 10.58 -3.65
CA LEU A 180 9.11 11.03 -5.05
C LEU A 180 8.89 9.88 -6.04
N LEU A 181 9.37 8.68 -5.72
CA LEU A 181 9.14 7.49 -6.53
C LEU A 181 7.68 7.01 -6.47
N TRP A 182 7.04 7.14 -5.30
CA TRP A 182 5.59 6.92 -5.18
C TRP A 182 4.78 7.96 -5.97
N LEU A 183 5.17 9.24 -5.96
CA LEU A 183 4.54 10.26 -6.81
C LEU A 183 4.73 9.97 -8.30
N LEU A 184 5.91 9.51 -8.71
CA LEU A 184 6.16 9.02 -10.06
C LEU A 184 5.22 7.86 -10.41
N GLN A 185 5.06 6.90 -9.50
CA GLN A 185 4.10 5.80 -9.68
C GLN A 185 2.68 6.33 -9.87
N MET A 186 2.23 7.34 -9.10
CA MET A 186 0.89 7.93 -9.29
C MET A 186 0.72 8.54 -10.69
N GLY A 187 1.77 9.16 -11.23
CA GLY A 187 1.78 9.60 -12.63
C GLY A 187 1.68 8.44 -13.63
N ILE A 188 2.35 7.32 -13.34
CA ILE A 188 2.26 6.08 -14.15
C ILE A 188 0.86 5.47 -14.03
N VAL A 189 0.25 5.43 -12.84
CA VAL A 189 -1.13 4.94 -12.62
C VAL A 189 -2.10 5.76 -13.45
N LEU A 190 -1.97 7.09 -13.42
CA LEU A 190 -2.80 7.99 -14.23
C LEU A 190 -2.70 7.65 -15.73
N PHE A 191 -1.48 7.43 -16.23
CA PHE A 191 -1.29 7.02 -17.62
C PHE A 191 -1.86 5.62 -17.91
N TRP A 192 -1.60 4.66 -17.03
CA TRP A 192 -2.04 3.26 -17.13
C TRP A 192 -3.56 3.13 -17.21
N VAL A 193 -4.28 3.89 -16.38
CA VAL A 193 -5.76 3.98 -16.41
C VAL A 193 -6.29 4.35 -17.80
N HIS A 194 -5.53 5.15 -18.56
CA HIS A 194 -5.89 5.59 -19.91
C HIS A 194 -5.28 4.75 -21.03
N ASP A 195 -4.37 3.83 -20.71
CA ASP A 195 -3.70 2.99 -21.69
C ASP A 195 -4.60 1.83 -22.14
N ARG A 196 -5.02 1.88 -23.40
CA ARG A 196 -5.86 0.85 -24.04
C ARG A 196 -5.08 -0.06 -24.98
N SER A 197 -3.75 0.00 -24.97
CA SER A 197 -2.94 -0.95 -25.73
C SER A 197 -3.02 -2.35 -25.13
N ASP A 198 -2.79 -3.38 -25.96
CA ASP A 198 -2.77 -4.77 -25.50
C ASP A 198 -1.79 -4.95 -24.34
N ASP A 199 -2.23 -5.62 -23.27
CA ASP A 199 -1.52 -5.75 -22.00
C ASP A 199 -1.00 -4.41 -21.43
N GLN A 200 -1.53 -3.24 -21.80
CA GLN A 200 -0.95 -1.94 -21.42
C GLN A 200 0.53 -1.80 -21.81
N ALA A 201 0.89 -2.26 -23.01
CA ALA A 201 2.25 -2.17 -23.57
C ALA A 201 2.85 -0.75 -23.56
N ARG A 202 2.03 0.30 -23.73
CA ARG A 202 2.52 1.70 -23.67
C ARG A 202 2.92 2.11 -22.26
N THR A 203 2.23 1.62 -21.25
CA THR A 203 2.60 1.83 -19.83
C THR A 203 3.92 1.16 -19.52
N ARG A 204 4.12 -0.09 -19.97
CA ARG A 204 5.42 -0.78 -19.82
C ARG A 204 6.54 -0.05 -20.58
N ALA A 205 6.26 0.47 -21.77
CA ALA A 205 7.21 1.31 -22.50
C ALA A 205 7.55 2.62 -21.76
N LEU A 206 6.54 3.27 -21.15
CA LEU A 206 6.74 4.46 -20.31
C LEU A 206 7.66 4.15 -19.11
N ILE A 207 7.39 3.06 -18.38
CA ILE A 207 8.26 2.57 -17.29
C ILE A 207 9.69 2.38 -17.83
N GLY A 208 9.80 1.73 -18.99
CA GLY A 208 11.08 1.45 -19.61
C GLY A 208 11.89 2.69 -20.01
N GLY A 209 11.22 3.79 -20.38
CA GLY A 209 11.84 5.07 -20.72
C GLY A 209 12.12 5.95 -19.51
N VAL A 210 11.23 5.98 -18.52
CA VAL A 210 11.33 6.91 -17.37
C VAL A 210 12.35 6.45 -16.33
N VAL A 211 12.48 5.14 -16.09
CA VAL A 211 13.38 4.60 -15.06
C VAL A 211 14.85 5.01 -15.29
N PRO A 212 15.43 4.87 -16.51
CA PRO A 212 16.79 5.34 -16.76
C PRO A 212 16.97 6.86 -16.60
N LEU A 213 15.92 7.66 -16.84
CA LEU A 213 15.98 9.11 -16.63
C LEU A 213 16.00 9.43 -15.12
N VAL A 214 15.16 8.76 -14.34
CA VAL A 214 15.11 8.90 -12.88
C VAL A 214 16.44 8.51 -12.26
N ASP A 215 17.05 7.39 -12.66
CA ASP A 215 18.36 6.98 -12.17
C ASP A 215 19.45 8.04 -12.47
N LYS A 216 19.52 8.53 -13.71
CA LYS A 216 20.46 9.59 -14.10
C LYS A 216 20.26 10.85 -13.28
N LEU A 217 19.02 11.35 -13.17
CA LEU A 217 18.70 12.57 -12.43
C LEU A 217 19.00 12.43 -10.93
N ALA A 218 18.64 11.29 -10.34
CA ALA A 218 18.92 10.99 -8.94
C ALA A 218 20.43 10.96 -8.67
N ARG A 219 21.24 10.33 -9.54
CA ARG A 219 22.71 10.34 -9.40
C ARG A 219 23.31 11.73 -9.60
N LEU A 220 22.77 12.52 -10.52
CA LEU A 220 23.20 13.91 -10.77
C LEU A 220 23.02 14.83 -9.55
N SER A 221 22.09 14.54 -8.64
CA SER A 221 21.91 15.31 -7.40
C SER A 221 23.18 15.44 -6.55
N ARG A 222 24.15 14.51 -6.70
CA ARG A 222 25.43 14.57 -5.97
C ARG A 222 26.45 15.52 -6.57
N VAL A 223 26.29 15.87 -7.84
CA VAL A 223 27.24 16.72 -8.56
C VAL A 223 27.18 18.13 -7.98
N PRO A 224 28.31 18.73 -7.57
CA PRO A 224 28.33 20.04 -6.90
C PRO A 224 27.54 21.13 -7.62
N VAL A 225 27.57 21.16 -8.96
CA VAL A 225 26.84 22.16 -9.77
C VAL A 225 25.31 22.03 -9.67
N VAL A 226 24.80 20.84 -9.33
CA VAL A 226 23.34 20.55 -9.23
C VAL A 226 22.86 20.59 -7.77
N ARG A 227 23.75 20.75 -6.79
CA ARG A 227 23.37 20.73 -5.37
C ARG A 227 22.44 21.89 -4.98
N GLY A 228 22.62 23.07 -5.56
CA GLY A 228 21.72 24.21 -5.35
C GLY A 228 20.28 23.88 -5.74
N VAL A 229 20.10 23.38 -6.96
CA VAL A 229 18.78 22.94 -7.47
C VAL A 229 18.19 21.82 -6.60
N THR A 230 19.02 20.89 -6.13
CA THR A 230 18.56 19.81 -5.23
C THR A 230 18.08 20.37 -3.89
N ALA A 231 18.79 21.35 -3.32
CA ALA A 231 18.40 22.00 -2.08
C ALA A 231 17.09 22.79 -2.25
N ASP A 232 16.95 23.53 -3.35
CA ASP A 232 15.72 24.26 -3.68
C ASP A 232 14.53 23.32 -3.85
N LEU A 233 14.72 22.18 -4.53
CA LEU A 233 13.71 21.14 -4.67
C LEU A 233 13.31 20.57 -3.30
N VAL A 234 14.27 20.27 -2.43
CA VAL A 234 13.97 19.75 -1.08
C VAL A 234 13.21 20.79 -0.26
N ALA A 235 13.62 22.07 -0.30
CA ALA A 235 12.91 23.15 0.38
C ALA A 235 11.48 23.33 -0.13
N LEU A 236 11.27 23.21 -1.45
CA LEU A 236 9.93 23.20 -2.05
C LEU A 236 9.10 22.03 -1.51
N LEU A 237 9.64 20.81 -1.53
CA LEU A 237 8.94 19.62 -1.01
C LEU A 237 8.58 19.76 0.48
N ASP A 238 9.43 20.41 1.27
CA ASP A 238 9.15 20.70 2.68
C ASP A 238 8.01 21.70 2.84
N SER A 239 7.99 22.75 2.03
CA SER A 239 6.92 23.76 2.08
C SER A 239 5.55 23.23 1.65
N LEU A 240 5.50 22.16 0.86
CA LEU A 240 4.24 21.54 0.42
C LEU A 240 3.61 20.64 1.49
N ARG A 241 4.32 20.36 2.59
CA ARG A 241 3.86 19.52 3.69
C ARG A 241 3.41 20.32 4.92
N SER A 242 3.66 21.63 4.95
CA SER A 242 3.24 22.56 6.00
C SER A 242 1.91 23.23 5.68
#